data_AF-A0A6N0M164-F1
#
_entry.id   AF-A0A6N0M164-F1
#
_cell.length_a   1.000
_cell.length_b   1.000
_cell.length_c   1.000
_cell.angle_alpha   90.00
_cell.angle_beta   90.00
_cell.angle_gamma   90.00
#
_symmetry.space_group_name_H-M   'P 1'
#
loop_
_entity.id
_entity.type
_entity.pdbx_description
1 polymer ?
#
loop_
_entity_poly.entity_id
_entity_poly.type
_entity_poly.pdbx_seq_one_letter_code
_entity_poly.pdbx_strand_id
1 'polypeptide(L)'
;MTVDNSAIIGYVFFPNCWGKGYAREALNWMISYLVETYQNIDFCAYVNVQNHRSIALLHNLGFVRSIFFPNIESNQDEFNQEVQYRKG
;
A
#
# COMPACT_ATOMS: atom_id res chain seq x y z
N MET A 1 21.73 13.89 -4.31
CA MET A 1 20.96 12.73 -3.79
C MET A 1 19.53 13.20 -3.65
N THR A 2 18.70 12.93 -4.65
CA THR A 2 17.25 13.11 -4.51
C THR A 2 16.77 12.08 -3.51
N VAL A 3 16.25 12.53 -2.37
CA VAL A 3 15.54 11.64 -1.46
C VAL A 3 14.31 11.17 -2.23
N ASP A 4 14.15 9.87 -2.44
CA ASP A 4 12.93 9.32 -3.02
C ASP A 4 11.78 9.73 -2.10
N ASN A 5 10.96 10.68 -2.55
CA ASN A 5 9.83 11.19 -1.78
C ASN A 5 8.71 10.15 -1.84
N SER A 6 8.87 9.08 -1.08
CA SER A 6 7.99 7.93 -1.09
C SER A 6 7.57 7.52 0.31
N ALA A 7 6.32 7.10 0.45
CA ALA A 7 5.75 6.57 1.68
C ALA A 7 5.33 5.12 1.48
N ILE A 8 5.81 4.24 2.37
CA ILE A 8 5.27 2.89 2.51
C ILE A 8 4.09 2.96 3.48
N ILE A 9 2.93 2.46 3.05
CA ILE A 9 1.70 2.47 3.85
C ILE A 9 1.31 1.06 4.28
N GLY A 10 0.82 0.95 5.50
CA GLY A 10 0.27 -0.27 6.08
C GLY A 10 -0.96 0.07 6.93
N TYR A 11 -1.89 -0.87 7.05
CA TYR A 11 -3.13 -0.67 7.78
C TYR A 11 -3.66 -1.98 8.33
N VAL A 12 -4.20 -1.91 9.55
CA VAL A 12 -4.79 -3.06 10.25
C VAL A 12 -6.09 -2.62 10.90
N PHE A 13 -7.13 -3.41 10.71
CA PHE A 13 -8.44 -3.21 11.32
C PHE A 13 -8.87 -4.50 11.99
N PHE A 14 -9.53 -4.40 13.15
CA PHE A 14 -10.16 -5.55 13.77
C PHE A 14 -11.22 -6.17 12.85
N PRO A 15 -11.43 -7.51 12.90
CA PRO A 15 -12.39 -8.17 12.01
C PRO A 15 -13.82 -7.62 12.05
N ASN A 16 -14.27 -7.17 13.22
CA ASN A 16 -15.58 -6.53 13.41
C ASN A 16 -15.73 -5.16 12.71
N CYS A 17 -14.63 -4.58 12.24
CA CYS A 17 -14.57 -3.32 11.49
C CYS A 17 -14.52 -3.53 9.97
N TRP A 18 -14.36 -4.78 9.50
CA TRP A 18 -14.26 -5.07 8.07
C TRP A 18 -15.60 -4.89 7.36
N GLY A 19 -15.56 -4.58 6.06
CA GLY A 19 -16.76 -4.40 5.23
C GLY A 19 -17.57 -3.13 5.50
N LYS A 20 -17.15 -2.29 6.47
CA LYS A 20 -17.84 -1.05 6.85
C LYS A 20 -17.30 0.21 6.17
N GLY A 21 -16.30 0.08 5.31
CA GLY A 21 -15.68 1.20 4.60
C GLY A 21 -14.60 1.98 5.38
N TYR A 22 -14.35 1.66 6.66
CA TYR A 22 -13.38 2.38 7.50
C TYR A 22 -11.97 2.43 6.91
N ALA A 23 -11.50 1.31 6.34
CA ALA A 23 -10.18 1.28 5.71
C ALA A 23 -10.09 2.23 4.51
N ARG A 24 -11.15 2.33 3.71
CA ARG A 24 -11.21 3.26 2.58
C ARG A 24 -11.25 4.71 3.04
N GLU A 25 -12.05 5.01 4.05
CA GLU A 25 -12.17 6.36 4.62
C GLU A 25 -10.84 6.83 5.22
N ALA A 26 -10.24 6.02 6.09
CA ALA A 26 -8.97 6.33 6.73
C ALA A 26 -7.83 6.51 5.73
N LEU A 27 -7.72 5.61 4.74
CA LEU A 27 -6.66 5.70 3.74
C LEU A 27 -6.85 6.87 2.78
N ASN A 28 -8.10 7.17 2.36
CA ASN A 28 -8.35 8.36 1.54
C ASN A 28 -7.91 9.63 2.27
N TRP A 29 -8.31 9.78 3.54
CA TRP A 29 -7.92 10.94 4.33
C TRP A 29 -6.40 11.05 4.47
N MET A 30 -5.73 9.95 4.81
CA MET A 30 -4.27 9.91 4.96
C MET A 30 -3.55 10.25 3.63
N ILE A 31 -3.98 9.66 2.51
CA ILE A 31 -3.40 9.92 1.19
C ILE A 31 -3.58 11.40 0.81
N SER A 32 -4.79 11.93 0.95
CA SER A 32 -5.08 13.36 0.67
C SER A 32 -4.20 14.27 1.51
N TYR A 33 -4.12 14.04 2.81
CA TYR A 33 -3.26 14.82 3.71
C TYR A 33 -1.78 14.77 3.29
N LEU A 34 -1.27 13.59 2.95
CA LEU A 34 0.13 13.42 2.54
C LEU A 34 0.42 14.10 1.19
N VAL A 35 -0.50 14.03 0.22
CA VAL A 35 -0.36 14.75 -1.07
C VAL A 35 -0.38 16.27 -0.88
N GLU A 36 -1.24 16.77 0.00
CA GLU A 36 -1.31 18.21 0.32
C GLU A 36 -0.07 18.70 1.06
N THR A 37 0.51 17.85 1.92
CA THR A 37 1.67 18.19 2.75
C THR A 37 3.00 18.03 2.01
N TYR A 38 3.11 17.00 1.17
CA TYR A 38 4.35 16.62 0.50
C TYR A 38 4.15 16.67 -1.02
N GLN A 39 4.84 17.60 -1.68
CA GLN A 39 4.82 17.71 -3.14
C GLN A 39 5.44 16.47 -3.79
N ASN A 40 4.76 15.90 -4.78
CA ASN A 40 5.25 14.75 -5.58
C ASN A 40 5.60 13.52 -4.71
N ILE A 41 4.69 13.09 -3.83
CA ILE A 41 4.87 11.89 -3.01
C ILE A 41 4.34 10.63 -3.70
N ASP A 42 5.17 9.60 -3.79
CA ASP A 42 4.78 8.26 -4.26
C ASP A 42 4.37 7.36 -3.09
N PHE A 43 3.32 6.57 -3.27
CA PHE A 43 2.89 5.59 -2.28
C PHE A 43 3.23 4.17 -2.70
N CYS A 44 3.58 3.36 -1.70
CA CYS A 44 3.85 1.94 -1.84
C CYS A 44 3.13 1.13 -0.77
N ALA A 45 2.56 -0.01 -1.13
CA ALA A 45 1.99 -0.98 -0.18
C ALA A 45 2.43 -2.39 -0.56
N TYR A 46 2.75 -3.21 0.44
CA TYR A 46 3.04 -4.62 0.28
C TYR A 46 1.88 -5.43 0.85
N VAL A 47 1.36 -6.36 0.05
CA VAL A 47 0.18 -7.12 0.43
C VAL A 47 0.37 -8.59 0.06
N ASN A 48 0.08 -9.48 1.01
CA ASN A 48 0.02 -10.91 0.74
C ASN A 48 -1.00 -11.21 -0.37
N VAL A 49 -0.63 -12.04 -1.35
CA VAL A 49 -1.46 -12.38 -2.53
C VAL A 49 -2.82 -12.99 -2.19
N GLN A 50 -2.95 -13.61 -1.02
CA GLN A 50 -4.20 -14.20 -0.52
C GLN A 50 -5.12 -13.15 0.15
N ASN A 51 -4.62 -11.93 0.42
CA ASN A 51 -5.41 -10.87 1.03
C ASN A 51 -6.22 -10.09 -0.03
N HIS A 52 -7.22 -10.77 -0.59
CA HIS A 52 -8.10 -10.21 -1.62
C HIS A 52 -8.81 -8.93 -1.18
N ARG A 53 -9.07 -8.75 0.12
CA ARG A 53 -9.71 -7.53 0.66
C ARG A 53 -8.79 -6.32 0.56
N SER A 54 -7.53 -6.47 0.98
CA SER A 54 -6.54 -5.40 0.84
C SER A 54 -6.21 -5.11 -0.62
N ILE A 55 -6.13 -6.14 -1.48
CA ILE A 55 -5.93 -5.97 -2.92
C ILE A 55 -7.08 -5.16 -3.55
N ALA A 56 -8.33 -5.52 -3.27
CA ALA A 56 -9.50 -4.80 -3.77
C ALA A 56 -9.54 -3.35 -3.25
N LEU A 57 -9.19 -3.14 -1.99
CA LEU A 57 -9.09 -1.80 -1.40
C LEU A 57 -8.04 -0.94 -2.11
N LEU A 58 -6.84 -1.47 -2.33
CA LEU A 58 -5.76 -0.77 -3.02
C LEU A 58 -6.16 -0.38 -4.46
N HIS A 59 -6.78 -1.29 -5.20
CA HIS A 59 -7.33 -0.97 -6.52
C HIS A 59 -8.38 0.13 -6.48
N ASN A 60 -9.31 0.10 -5.51
CA ASN A 60 -10.30 1.16 -5.33
C ASN A 60 -9.69 2.53 -4.96
N LEU A 61 -8.49 2.53 -4.36
CA LEU A 61 -7.73 3.75 -4.05
C LEU A 61 -6.82 4.20 -5.22
N GLY A 62 -6.86 3.48 -6.34
CA GLY A 62 -6.07 3.79 -7.54
C GLY A 62 -4.62 3.34 -7.47
N PHE A 63 -4.28 2.40 -6.60
CA PHE A 63 -2.99 1.72 -6.66
C PHE A 63 -2.97 0.69 -7.79
N VAL A 64 -1.80 0.54 -8.39
CA VAL A 64 -1.52 -0.42 -9.45
C VAL A 64 -0.46 -1.40 -8.98
N ARG A 65 -0.63 -2.68 -9.32
CA ARG A 65 0.36 -3.72 -9.01
C ARG A 65 1.68 -3.39 -9.71
N SER A 66 2.77 -3.39 -8.94
CA SER A 66 4.12 -3.23 -9.50
C SER A 66 4.53 -4.48 -10.25
N ILE A 67 5.17 -4.30 -11.40
CA ILE A 67 5.83 -5.39 -12.17
C ILE A 67 7.31 -5.53 -11.82
N PHE A 68 7.84 -4.64 -10.97
CA PHE A 68 9.25 -4.60 -10.59
C PHE A 68 9.46 -5.25 -9.22
N PHE A 69 10.29 -6.29 -9.18
CA PHE A 69 10.78 -6.90 -7.96
C PHE A 69 12.23 -6.44 -7.78
N PRO A 70 12.54 -5.53 -6.84
CA PRO A 70 13.93 -5.33 -6.45
C PRO A 70 14.45 -6.66 -5.91
N ASN A 71 15.63 -7.10 -6.35
CA ASN A 71 16.31 -8.25 -5.76
C ASN A 71 16.59 -7.93 -4.28
N ILE A 72 15.70 -8.36 -3.39
CA ILE A 72 15.94 -8.34 -1.95
C ILE A 72 16.61 -9.67 -1.62
N GLU A 73 17.94 -9.67 -1.61
CA GLU A 73 18.70 -10.71 -0.92
C GLU A 73 18.41 -10.61 0.59
N SER A 74 18.19 -11.77 1.23
CA SER A 74 18.07 -12.05 2.68
C SER A 74 16.72 -11.88 3.41
N ASN A 75 15.76 -12.77 3.11
CA ASN A 75 15.13 -13.71 4.05
C ASN A 75 14.00 -14.47 3.29
N GLN A 76 14.37 -15.57 2.64
CA GLN A 76 13.69 -16.11 1.45
C GLN A 76 12.41 -16.92 1.65
N ASP A 77 11.81 -17.00 2.84
CA ASP A 77 10.60 -17.83 3.03
C ASP A 77 9.33 -17.07 3.48
N GLU A 78 9.44 -15.89 4.08
CA GLU A 78 8.26 -15.21 4.69
C GLU A 78 7.56 -14.22 3.74
N PHE A 79 8.27 -13.69 2.73
CA PHE A 79 7.77 -12.66 1.81
C PHE A 79 7.48 -13.14 0.38
N ASN A 80 7.66 -14.43 0.08
CA ASN A 80 7.39 -14.99 -1.27
C ASN A 80 5.94 -14.83 -1.73
N GLN A 81 5.03 -14.46 -0.81
CA GLN A 81 3.63 -14.22 -1.11
C GLN A 81 3.25 -12.74 -1.09
N GLU A 82 4.16 -11.80 -0.89
CA GLU A 82 3.81 -10.38 -0.91
C GLU A 82 4.05 -9.75 -2.28
N VAL A 83 3.09 -8.92 -2.69
CA VAL A 83 3.14 -8.18 -3.94
C VAL A 83 3.10 -6.69 -3.63
N GLN A 84 3.97 -5.95 -4.31
CA GLN A 84 4.02 -4.50 -4.22
C GLN A 84 2.94 -3.84 -5.08
N TYR A 85 2.28 -2.82 -4.54
CA TYR A 85 1.35 -1.93 -5.21
C TYR A 85 1.83 -0.49 -5.07
N ARG A 86 1.71 0.31 -6.13
CA ARG A 86 2.17 1.71 -6.16
C ARG A 86 1.08 2.67 -6.61
N LYS A 87 1.15 3.91 -6.16
CA LYS A 87 0.33 5.04 -6.59
C LYS A 87 1.22 6.29 -6.63
N GLY A 88 1.26 6.96 -7.78
CA GLY A 88 1.84 8.31 -7.92
C GLY A 88 0.77 9.39 -7.93
#